data_AF-A0A356X0W6-F1
#
_entry.id   AF-A0A356X0W6-F1
#
_cell.length_a   1.000
_cell.length_b   1.000
_cell.length_c   1.000
_cell.angle_alpha   90.00
_cell.angle_beta   90.00
_cell.angle_gamma   90.00
#
_symmetry.space_group_name_H-M   'P 1'
#
loop_
_entity.id
_entity.type
_entity.pdbx_description
1 polymer ?
#
loop_
_entity_poly.entity_id
_entity_poly.type
_entity_poly.pdbx_seq_one_letter_code
_entity_poly.pdbx_strand_id
1 'polypeptide(L)'
;IDLHPERTFWAKGKFDESHRVRYRTKKDGILYDVDLTYYDIVPGKVLGNGKYEFGSNEIGLYLLIPHAKVKGFVAINGDTTHLSGTGYMDHIYQNNLSNEIIKRSYRVKSGDAQDGFYFHFLTLKESNLQTPIGYGVRMVNNNVYLLTPSYIEQVSRDSSPRELDSVIRVDPFQGDDMNIEVTELLQTYSLLNELGGIKRFLAKQVVGGELVEMNGRVIINNSTPGYFYYMAPK
;
A
#
# COMPACT_ATOMS: atom_id res chain seq x y z
N ILE A 1 2.74 13.05 -19.00
CA ILE A 1 4.03 12.86 -18.30
C ILE A 1 4.77 11.83 -19.12
N ASP A 2 5.67 12.26 -19.98
CA ASP A 2 6.55 11.32 -20.66
C ASP A 2 7.55 10.80 -19.63
N LEU A 3 7.44 9.52 -19.30
CA LEU A 3 8.48 8.83 -18.55
C LEU A 3 9.77 8.94 -19.37
N HIS A 4 10.91 9.17 -18.71
CA HIS A 4 12.22 9.15 -19.38
C HIS A 4 12.29 7.97 -20.36
N PRO A 5 12.79 8.13 -21.59
CA PRO A 5 12.70 7.11 -22.64
C PRO A 5 13.37 5.77 -22.27
N GLU A 6 14.24 5.77 -21.26
CA GLU A 6 14.90 4.58 -20.71
C GLU A 6 14.03 3.80 -19.71
N ARG A 7 12.93 4.39 -19.23
CA ARG A 7 11.98 3.77 -18.30
C ARG A 7 10.94 2.98 -19.09
N THR A 8 11.05 1.66 -19.03
CA THR A 8 10.01 0.78 -19.56
C THR A 8 9.11 0.37 -18.40
N PHE A 9 7.90 0.92 -18.35
CA PHE A 9 6.84 0.43 -17.48
C PHE A 9 5.64 0.04 -18.32
N TRP A 10 5.18 -1.20 -18.17
CA TRP A 10 3.91 -1.63 -18.75
C TRP A 10 3.26 -2.71 -17.91
N ALA A 11 1.94 -2.78 -18.01
CA ALA A 11 1.11 -3.81 -17.44
C ALA A 11 0.24 -4.41 -18.55
N LYS A 12 0.01 -5.73 -18.55
CA LYS A 12 -0.82 -6.41 -19.55
C LYS A 12 -1.58 -7.59 -18.97
N GLY A 13 -2.68 -7.94 -19.61
CA GLY A 13 -3.55 -9.04 -19.19
C GLY A 13 -4.69 -8.58 -18.29
N LYS A 14 -5.55 -9.52 -17.90
CA LYS A 14 -6.77 -9.24 -17.13
C LYS A 14 -6.57 -9.53 -15.64
N PHE A 15 -7.32 -8.82 -14.80
CA PHE A 15 -7.26 -8.94 -13.35
C PHE A 15 -7.98 -10.17 -12.78
N ASP A 16 -8.58 -11.01 -13.62
CA ASP A 16 -9.30 -12.23 -13.26
C ASP A 16 -8.72 -13.51 -13.90
N GLU A 17 -7.69 -13.37 -14.74
CA GLU A 17 -7.04 -14.50 -15.44
C GLU A 17 -5.54 -14.53 -15.16
N SER A 18 -4.82 -13.55 -15.70
CA SER A 18 -3.37 -13.41 -15.60
C SER A 18 -3.00 -11.97 -15.88
N HIS A 19 -2.15 -11.40 -15.04
CA HIS A 19 -1.71 -10.02 -15.16
C HIS A 19 -0.18 -9.94 -15.03
N ARG A 20 0.50 -9.27 -15.97
CA ARG A 20 1.97 -9.16 -15.97
C ARG A 20 2.39 -7.71 -15.90
N VAL A 21 3.30 -7.42 -14.99
CA VAL A 21 3.87 -6.09 -14.77
C VAL A 21 5.36 -6.16 -15.07
N ARG A 22 5.83 -5.23 -15.90
CA ARG A 22 7.25 -5.06 -16.23
C ARG A 22 7.67 -3.66 -15.86
N TYR A 23 8.77 -3.57 -15.13
CA TYR A 23 9.40 -2.31 -14.78
C TYR A 23 10.91 -2.43 -15.01
N ARG A 24 11.44 -1.58 -15.87
CA ARG A 24 12.88 -1.47 -16.12
C ARG A 24 13.28 -0.01 -16.08
N THR A 25 14.28 0.32 -15.27
CA THR A 25 14.79 1.68 -15.14
C THR A 25 16.28 1.68 -14.82
N LYS A 26 16.96 2.79 -15.11
CA LYS A 26 18.29 3.07 -14.60
C LYS A 26 18.22 4.28 -13.66
N LYS A 27 18.77 4.15 -12.45
CA LYS A 27 18.85 5.23 -11.46
C LYS A 27 20.24 5.22 -10.83
N ASP A 28 20.91 6.36 -10.83
CA ASP A 28 22.24 6.55 -10.22
C ASP A 28 23.27 5.50 -10.68
N GLY A 29 23.23 5.14 -11.97
CA GLY A 29 24.10 4.12 -12.57
C GLY A 29 23.62 2.68 -12.39
N ILE A 30 22.65 2.43 -11.51
CA ILE A 30 22.13 1.10 -11.19
C ILE A 30 20.95 0.77 -12.11
N LEU A 31 21.02 -0.38 -12.79
CA LEU A 31 19.93 -0.92 -13.60
C LEU A 31 19.02 -1.78 -12.72
N TYR A 32 17.74 -1.43 -12.65
CA TYR A 32 16.70 -2.21 -12.00
C TYR A 32 15.79 -2.81 -13.07
N ASP A 33 15.51 -4.10 -12.94
CA ASP A 33 14.67 -4.82 -13.89
C ASP A 33 13.77 -5.83 -13.17
N VAL A 34 12.46 -5.63 -13.28
CA VAL A 34 11.44 -6.38 -12.55
C VAL A 34 10.42 -6.89 -13.54
N ASP A 35 10.14 -8.18 -13.51
CA ASP A 35 9.09 -8.81 -14.31
C ASP A 35 8.29 -9.76 -13.46
N LEU A 36 7.02 -9.45 -13.23
CA LEU A 36 6.15 -10.21 -12.35
C LEU A 36 4.89 -10.63 -13.10
N THR A 37 4.53 -11.90 -13.00
CA THR A 37 3.26 -12.43 -13.49
C THR A 37 2.42 -12.91 -12.33
N TYR A 38 1.23 -12.33 -12.22
CA TYR A 38 0.15 -12.70 -11.32
C TYR A 38 -0.71 -13.75 -12.03
N TYR A 39 -1.01 -14.84 -11.33
CA TYR A 39 -1.81 -15.96 -11.81
C TYR A 39 -2.58 -16.58 -10.63
N ASP A 40 -3.55 -17.45 -10.92
CA ASP A 40 -4.43 -18.00 -9.89
C ASP A 40 -5.10 -16.84 -9.10
N ILE A 41 -5.66 -15.91 -9.87
CA ILE A 41 -6.16 -14.64 -9.36
C ILE A 41 -7.56 -14.82 -8.80
N VAL A 42 -7.74 -14.43 -7.55
CA VAL A 42 -9.07 -14.26 -6.96
C VAL A 42 -9.76 -13.06 -7.61
N PRO A 43 -11.02 -13.17 -8.05
CA PRO A 43 -11.75 -12.05 -8.64
C PRO A 43 -11.83 -10.82 -7.74
N GLY A 44 -11.66 -9.65 -8.35
CA GLY A 44 -11.68 -8.35 -7.70
C GLY A 44 -12.87 -8.12 -6.77
N LYS A 45 -12.66 -7.30 -5.73
CA LYS A 45 -13.67 -6.95 -4.73
C LYS A 45 -13.80 -5.43 -4.63
N VAL A 46 -15.04 -4.99 -4.46
CA VAL A 46 -15.38 -3.59 -4.20
C VAL A 46 -16.37 -3.55 -3.04
N LEU A 47 -16.13 -2.66 -2.06
CA LEU A 47 -17.09 -2.40 -1.00
C LEU A 47 -18.10 -1.34 -1.49
N GLY A 48 -19.38 -1.70 -1.53
CA GLY A 48 -20.41 -0.82 -2.08
C GLY A 48 -20.12 -0.45 -3.54
N ASN A 49 -20.00 0.84 -3.84
CA ASN A 49 -19.60 1.37 -5.16
C ASN A 49 -18.10 1.70 -5.26
N GLY A 50 -17.32 1.44 -4.19
CA GLY A 50 -15.89 1.72 -4.11
C GLY A 50 -15.54 3.18 -3.88
N LYS A 51 -16.53 4.04 -3.60
CA LYS A 51 -16.36 5.49 -3.42
C LYS A 51 -16.65 5.88 -1.97
N TYR A 52 -15.78 6.72 -1.42
CA TYR A 52 -15.93 7.34 -0.11
C TYR A 52 -16.02 8.85 -0.30
N GLU A 53 -17.16 9.43 0.05
CA GLU A 53 -17.41 10.87 -0.05
C GLU A 53 -17.42 11.51 1.35
N PHE A 54 -16.76 12.66 1.49
CA PHE A 54 -16.75 13.45 2.72
C PHE A 54 -16.54 14.93 2.40
N GLY A 55 -17.58 15.73 2.63
CA GLY A 55 -17.59 17.13 2.17
C GLY A 55 -17.54 17.18 0.63
N SER A 56 -16.58 17.95 0.09
CA SER A 56 -16.32 18.05 -1.36
C SER A 56 -15.27 17.07 -1.88
N ASN A 57 -14.72 16.21 -1.01
CA ASN A 57 -13.65 15.28 -1.34
C ASN A 57 -14.21 13.88 -1.64
N GLU A 58 -13.56 13.19 -2.57
CA GLU A 58 -13.83 11.80 -2.95
C GLU A 58 -12.53 10.99 -2.90
N ILE A 59 -12.59 9.79 -2.32
CA ILE A 59 -11.57 8.75 -2.48
C ILE A 59 -12.25 7.51 -3.06
N GLY A 60 -11.71 7.00 -4.18
CA GLY A 60 -12.06 5.68 -4.71
C GLY A 60 -11.06 4.62 -4.26
N LEU A 61 -11.52 3.44 -3.85
CA LEU A 61 -10.67 2.29 -3.48
C LEU A 61 -11.23 0.98 -4.02
N TYR A 62 -10.44 0.31 -4.85
CA TYR A 62 -10.79 -0.94 -5.53
C TYR A 62 -9.73 -2.00 -5.27
N LEU A 63 -10.09 -3.17 -4.76
CA LEU A 63 -9.19 -4.33 -4.70
C LEU A 63 -9.29 -5.09 -6.03
N LEU A 64 -8.45 -4.71 -6.99
CA LEU A 64 -8.41 -5.30 -8.33
C LEU A 64 -7.93 -6.76 -8.28
N ILE A 65 -6.85 -7.01 -7.51
CA ILE A 65 -6.32 -8.35 -7.23
C ILE A 65 -6.29 -8.52 -5.71
N PRO A 66 -7.34 -9.09 -5.10
CA PRO A 66 -7.41 -9.33 -3.65
C PRO A 66 -6.50 -10.47 -3.20
N HIS A 67 -6.11 -11.38 -4.08
CA HIS A 67 -5.09 -12.40 -3.82
C HIS A 67 -4.68 -13.03 -5.15
N ALA A 68 -3.39 -13.24 -5.37
CA ALA A 68 -2.88 -14.00 -6.50
C ALA A 68 -1.53 -14.61 -6.18
N LYS A 69 -1.22 -15.75 -6.81
CA LYS A 69 0.16 -16.23 -6.86
C LYS A 69 0.96 -15.36 -7.81
N VAL A 70 2.21 -15.09 -7.44
CA VAL A 70 3.16 -14.32 -8.23
C VAL A 70 4.36 -15.19 -8.56
N LYS A 71 4.85 -15.08 -9.79
CA LYS A 71 6.15 -15.61 -10.22
C LYS A 71 6.85 -14.62 -11.12
N GLY A 72 8.17 -14.63 -11.13
CA GLY A 72 8.91 -13.70 -11.97
C GLY A 72 10.38 -13.59 -11.59
N PHE A 73 10.93 -12.40 -11.81
CA PHE A 73 12.28 -12.08 -11.37
C PHE A 73 12.44 -10.60 -11.00
N VAL A 74 13.47 -10.36 -10.19
CA VAL A 74 14.05 -9.05 -9.95
C VAL A 74 15.53 -9.14 -10.30
N ALA A 75 16.04 -8.20 -11.06
CA ALA A 75 17.45 -8.08 -11.38
C ALA A 75 17.98 -6.69 -11.05
N ILE A 76 19.18 -6.66 -10.46
CA ILE A 76 19.92 -5.44 -10.15
C ILE A 76 21.27 -5.55 -10.86
N ASN A 77 21.58 -4.62 -11.76
CA ASN A 77 22.79 -4.67 -12.60
C ASN A 77 22.99 -5.99 -13.37
N GLY A 78 21.89 -6.67 -13.70
CA GLY A 78 21.90 -7.96 -14.39
C GLY A 78 21.92 -9.17 -13.45
N ASP A 79 22.26 -9.00 -12.17
CA ASP A 79 22.18 -10.06 -11.17
C ASP A 79 20.73 -10.38 -10.90
N THR A 80 20.29 -11.54 -11.42
CA THR A 80 18.88 -11.91 -11.51
C THR A 80 18.51 -12.92 -10.43
N THR A 81 17.46 -12.61 -9.68
CA THR A 81 16.84 -13.51 -8.71
C THR A 81 15.44 -13.85 -9.17
N HIS A 82 15.18 -15.15 -9.39
CA HIS A 82 13.84 -15.66 -9.62
C HIS A 82 13.07 -15.74 -8.31
N LEU A 83 11.79 -15.41 -8.36
CA LEU A 83 10.96 -15.36 -7.17
C LEU A 83 9.55 -15.90 -7.43
N SER A 84 8.94 -16.37 -6.34
CA SER A 84 7.54 -16.71 -6.24
C SER A 84 6.99 -16.22 -4.90
N GLY A 85 5.70 -15.92 -4.83
CA GLY A 85 5.04 -15.51 -3.59
C GLY A 85 3.59 -15.11 -3.83
N THR A 86 3.04 -14.28 -2.95
CA THR A 86 1.67 -13.77 -3.05
C THR A 86 1.64 -12.27 -3.32
N GLY A 87 0.76 -11.88 -4.25
CA GLY A 87 0.58 -10.50 -4.70
C GLY A 87 -0.83 -9.99 -4.47
N TYR A 88 -0.92 -8.68 -4.24
CA TYR A 88 -2.15 -7.93 -4.06
C TYR A 88 -2.09 -6.68 -4.92
N MET A 89 -3.21 -6.23 -5.44
CA MET A 89 -3.30 -4.99 -6.21
C MET A 89 -4.55 -4.22 -5.81
N ASP A 90 -4.34 -3.05 -5.21
CA ASP A 90 -5.37 -2.05 -5.06
C ASP A 90 -5.24 -0.96 -6.13
N HIS A 91 -6.34 -0.26 -6.35
CA HIS A 91 -6.38 0.97 -7.11
C HIS A 91 -7.05 2.04 -6.26
N ILE A 92 -6.31 3.10 -6.00
CA ILE A 92 -6.79 4.29 -5.29
C ILE A 92 -6.80 5.48 -6.24
N TYR A 93 -7.88 6.24 -6.22
CA TYR A 93 -7.95 7.54 -6.87
C TYR A 93 -8.61 8.55 -5.93
N GLN A 94 -8.41 9.84 -6.19
CA GLN A 94 -8.95 10.92 -5.37
C GLN A 94 -9.08 12.19 -6.21
N ASN A 95 -9.99 13.09 -5.82
CA ASN A 95 -10.26 14.33 -6.53
C ASN A 95 -9.49 15.56 -5.98
N ASN A 96 -8.71 15.39 -4.91
CA ASN A 96 -7.88 16.42 -4.30
C ASN A 96 -6.49 15.87 -3.97
N LEU A 97 -5.58 16.67 -3.41
CA LEU A 97 -4.25 16.22 -3.01
C LEU A 97 -4.28 15.38 -1.73
N SER A 98 -3.41 14.35 -1.63
CA SER A 98 -3.47 13.41 -0.50
C SER A 98 -3.08 14.06 0.82
N ASN A 99 -2.23 15.08 0.80
CA ASN A 99 -1.84 15.85 1.97
C ASN A 99 -3.01 16.68 2.53
N GLU A 100 -4.02 17.04 1.73
CA GLU A 100 -5.21 17.78 2.18
C GLU A 100 -6.22 16.83 2.84
N ILE A 101 -6.32 15.62 2.31
CA ILE A 101 -7.37 14.66 2.69
C ILE A 101 -6.89 13.67 3.76
N ILE A 102 -5.75 13.02 3.51
CA ILE A 102 -5.31 11.81 4.21
C ILE A 102 -4.44 12.23 5.40
N LYS A 103 -4.83 11.75 6.58
CA LYS A 103 -4.02 11.88 7.80
C LYS A 103 -3.00 10.75 7.86
N ARG A 104 -3.45 9.50 7.69
CA ARG A 104 -2.59 8.30 7.60
C ARG A 104 -3.19 7.30 6.61
N SER A 105 -2.34 6.57 5.93
CA SER A 105 -2.71 5.41 5.11
C SER A 105 -1.94 4.20 5.59
N TYR A 106 -2.64 3.10 5.79
CA TYR A 106 -2.08 1.83 6.24
C TYR A 106 -2.44 0.77 5.23
N ARG A 107 -1.43 0.06 4.74
CA ARG A 107 -1.56 -1.19 4.00
C ARG A 107 -0.82 -2.25 4.77
N VAL A 108 -1.51 -3.30 5.16
CA VAL A 108 -0.91 -4.41 5.91
C VAL A 108 -1.27 -5.69 5.19
N LYS A 109 -0.27 -6.55 5.00
CA LYS A 109 -0.50 -7.91 4.53
C LYS A 109 0.20 -8.90 5.43
N SER A 110 -0.40 -10.07 5.62
CA SER A 110 0.35 -11.22 6.11
C SER A 110 1.38 -11.66 5.06
N GLY A 111 2.34 -12.50 5.46
CA GLY A 111 3.23 -13.19 4.52
C GLY A 111 2.50 -14.08 3.51
N ASP A 112 3.25 -14.92 2.80
CA ASP A 112 2.74 -15.78 1.71
C ASP A 112 1.93 -17.01 2.19
N ALA A 113 1.32 -16.93 3.38
CA ALA A 113 0.49 -17.99 3.92
C ALA A 113 -0.80 -18.17 3.10
N GLN A 114 -1.28 -19.42 3.00
CA GLN A 114 -2.50 -19.75 2.26
C GLN A 114 -3.74 -19.02 2.81
N ASP A 115 -3.83 -18.86 4.13
CA ASP A 115 -4.89 -18.10 4.82
C ASP A 115 -4.44 -16.67 5.15
N GLY A 116 -3.78 -16.03 4.17
CA GLY A 116 -3.28 -14.68 4.30
C GLY A 116 -4.36 -13.60 4.26
N PHE A 117 -3.99 -12.38 4.62
CA PHE A 117 -4.87 -11.22 4.48
C PHE A 117 -4.12 -10.03 3.86
N TYR A 118 -4.90 -9.13 3.27
CA TYR A 118 -4.49 -7.81 2.83
C TYR A 118 -5.50 -6.79 3.35
N PHE A 119 -5.04 -5.69 3.89
CA PHE A 119 -5.91 -4.66 4.44
C PHE A 119 -5.39 -3.27 4.10
N HIS A 120 -6.18 -2.48 3.39
CA HIS A 120 -5.89 -1.08 3.10
C HIS A 120 -6.94 -0.18 3.73
N PHE A 121 -6.52 0.67 4.67
CA PHE A 121 -7.39 1.64 5.31
C PHE A 121 -6.70 2.98 5.54
N LEU A 122 -7.51 4.03 5.66
CA LEU A 122 -7.09 5.42 5.74
C LEU A 122 -7.81 6.10 6.91
N THR A 123 -7.10 7.01 7.58
CA THR A 123 -7.72 8.04 8.42
C THR A 123 -7.63 9.39 7.74
N LEU A 124 -8.65 10.23 7.93
CA LEU A 124 -8.80 11.52 7.25
C LEU A 124 -8.43 12.66 8.22
N LYS A 125 -7.92 13.79 7.68
CA LYS A 125 -7.49 14.94 8.51
C LYS A 125 -8.66 15.70 9.12
N GLU A 126 -9.64 16.02 8.29
CA GLU A 126 -10.81 16.83 8.64
C GLU A 126 -12.04 16.13 8.11
N SER A 127 -12.55 15.17 8.87
CA SER A 127 -13.74 14.41 8.50
C SER A 127 -14.66 14.25 9.67
N ASN A 128 -15.97 14.36 9.40
CA ASN A 128 -17.02 13.99 10.35
C ASN A 128 -17.14 12.46 10.48
N LEU A 129 -16.42 11.69 9.66
CA LEU A 129 -16.38 10.24 9.75
C LEU A 129 -15.60 9.84 11.01
N GLN A 130 -16.30 9.18 11.92
CA GLN A 130 -15.70 8.64 13.15
C GLN A 130 -14.94 7.33 12.90
N THR A 131 -15.15 6.69 11.75
CA THR A 131 -14.53 5.41 11.39
C THR A 131 -13.51 5.59 10.27
N PRO A 132 -12.42 4.79 10.25
CA PRO A 132 -11.51 4.76 9.11
C PRO A 132 -12.24 4.34 7.82
N ILE A 133 -11.73 4.77 6.67
CA ILE A 133 -12.24 4.33 5.36
C ILE A 133 -11.31 3.29 4.75
N GLY A 134 -11.84 2.42 3.90
CA GLY A 134 -11.08 1.35 3.25
C GLY A 134 -11.59 -0.03 3.64
N TYR A 135 -10.92 -1.05 3.11
CA TYR A 135 -11.27 -2.45 3.33
C TYR A 135 -10.11 -3.35 2.88
N GLY A 136 -10.27 -4.63 3.21
CA GLY A 136 -9.32 -5.67 2.94
C GLY A 136 -10.01 -6.97 2.63
N VAL A 137 -9.21 -8.01 2.47
CA VAL A 137 -9.65 -9.38 2.38
C VAL A 137 -8.82 -10.27 3.27
N ARG A 138 -9.46 -11.33 3.77
CA ARG A 138 -8.80 -12.46 4.41
C ARG A 138 -9.16 -13.74 3.66
N MET A 139 -8.16 -14.57 3.42
CA MET A 139 -8.34 -15.92 2.94
C MET A 139 -8.55 -16.86 4.12
N VAL A 140 -9.59 -17.70 4.06
CA VAL A 140 -9.80 -18.81 5.00
C VAL A 140 -10.29 -20.01 4.20
N ASN A 141 -9.53 -21.11 4.19
CA ASN A 141 -9.89 -22.33 3.47
C ASN A 141 -10.23 -22.05 1.99
N ASN A 142 -9.40 -21.26 1.31
CA ASN A 142 -9.59 -20.78 -0.08
C ASN A 142 -10.84 -19.90 -0.31
N ASN A 143 -11.57 -19.51 0.73
CA ASN A 143 -12.66 -18.55 0.63
C ASN A 143 -12.20 -17.15 1.01
N VAL A 144 -12.77 -16.15 0.35
CA VAL A 144 -12.37 -14.75 0.48
C VAL A 144 -13.42 -14.02 1.32
N TYR A 145 -12.99 -13.47 2.44
CA TYR A 145 -13.84 -12.72 3.36
C TYR A 145 -13.41 -11.26 3.37
N LEU A 146 -14.37 -10.34 3.32
CA LEU A 146 -14.09 -8.91 3.44
C LEU A 146 -13.74 -8.54 4.88
N LEU A 147 -12.78 -7.65 5.03
CA LEU A 147 -12.43 -6.98 6.28
C LEU A 147 -12.68 -5.48 6.12
N THR A 148 -13.42 -4.86 7.04
CA THR A 148 -13.65 -3.41 7.05
C THR A 148 -13.29 -2.84 8.41
N PRO A 149 -12.56 -1.73 8.50
CA PRO A 149 -12.15 -1.17 9.78
C PRO A 149 -13.35 -0.45 10.42
N SER A 150 -13.63 -0.76 11.68
CA SER A 150 -14.60 0.01 12.48
C SER A 150 -13.89 1.04 13.36
N TYR A 151 -12.72 0.70 13.88
CA TYR A 151 -11.93 1.55 14.75
C TYR A 151 -10.43 1.30 14.57
N ILE A 152 -9.63 2.33 14.88
CA ILE A 152 -8.17 2.25 14.94
C ILE A 152 -7.67 2.99 16.17
N GLU A 153 -6.85 2.31 16.95
CA GLU A 153 -6.11 2.85 18.08
C GLU A 153 -4.63 2.95 17.72
N GLN A 154 -4.03 4.12 17.95
CA GLN A 154 -2.59 4.32 17.82
C GLN A 154 -1.96 4.16 19.20
N VAL A 155 -1.38 2.99 19.45
CA VAL A 155 -0.86 2.61 20.77
C VAL A 155 0.50 3.25 21.02
N SER A 156 1.38 3.26 20.01
CA SER A 156 2.69 3.91 20.10
C SER A 156 3.11 4.56 18.79
N ARG A 157 3.95 5.59 18.91
CA ARG A 157 4.62 6.25 17.78
C ARG A 157 6.11 6.29 18.01
N ASP A 158 6.88 6.10 16.95
CA ASP A 158 8.31 6.37 16.99
C ASP A 158 8.57 7.86 17.23
N SER A 159 9.50 8.17 18.13
CA SER A 159 9.94 9.53 18.45
C SER A 159 10.79 10.19 17.36
N SER A 160 11.08 9.46 16.28
CA SER A 160 11.80 9.92 15.10
C SER A 160 10.96 10.91 14.27
N PRO A 161 11.57 11.88 13.54
CA PRO A 161 10.88 12.87 12.70
C PRO A 161 10.13 12.30 11.48
N ARG A 162 9.80 11.01 11.50
CA ARG A 162 9.02 10.26 10.50
C ARG A 162 7.59 9.97 10.99
N GLU A 163 7.31 10.08 12.30
CA GLU A 163 6.01 9.80 12.92
C GLU A 163 5.36 8.48 12.44
N LEU A 164 6.11 7.38 12.48
CA LEU A 164 5.53 6.07 12.21
C LEU A 164 4.69 5.64 13.40
N ASP A 165 3.43 5.30 13.17
CA ASP A 165 2.61 4.60 14.16
C ASP A 165 3.14 3.15 14.25
N SER A 166 4.02 2.91 15.23
CA SER A 166 4.80 1.66 15.34
C SER A 166 4.00 0.50 15.90
N VAL A 167 2.95 0.79 16.67
CA VAL A 167 1.94 -0.18 17.11
C VAL A 167 0.56 0.41 16.89
N ILE A 168 -0.27 -0.33 16.15
CA ILE A 168 -1.68 -0.01 15.97
C ILE A 168 -2.54 -1.20 16.36
N ARG A 169 -3.72 -0.91 16.90
CA ARG A 169 -4.79 -1.87 17.03
C ARG A 169 -5.93 -1.48 16.11
N VAL A 170 -6.46 -2.45 15.38
CA VAL A 170 -7.54 -2.26 14.41
C VAL A 170 -8.67 -3.22 14.74
N ASP A 171 -9.87 -2.69 14.93
CA ASP A 171 -11.05 -3.49 15.20
C ASP A 171 -11.86 -3.59 13.89
N PRO A 172 -11.86 -4.74 13.20
CA PRO A 172 -12.67 -4.91 12.01
C PRO A 172 -14.15 -5.10 12.39
N PHE A 173 -15.07 -4.70 11.52
CA PHE A 173 -16.49 -5.08 11.66
C PHE A 173 -16.68 -6.60 11.55
N GLN A 174 -15.75 -7.29 10.87
CA GLN A 174 -15.77 -8.72 10.64
C GLN A 174 -14.52 -9.36 11.27
N GLY A 175 -14.72 -10.18 12.30
CA GLY A 175 -13.66 -10.97 12.92
C GLY A 175 -13.06 -10.32 14.17
N ASP A 176 -11.89 -10.83 14.55
CA ASP A 176 -11.21 -10.45 15.78
C ASP A 176 -10.33 -9.20 15.59
N ASP A 177 -10.10 -8.49 16.68
CA ASP A 177 -9.17 -7.37 16.75
C ASP A 177 -7.76 -7.77 16.25
N MET A 178 -7.12 -6.82 15.57
CA MET A 178 -5.77 -6.98 15.04
C MET A 178 -4.80 -6.04 15.75
N ASN A 179 -3.85 -6.61 16.48
CA ASN A 179 -2.67 -5.88 16.97
C ASN A 179 -1.56 -6.00 15.92
N ILE A 180 -1.07 -4.87 15.42
CA ILE A 180 -0.06 -4.81 14.36
C ILE A 180 1.13 -4.01 14.89
N GLU A 181 2.26 -4.69 15.04
CA GLU A 181 3.51 -4.12 15.56
C GLU A 181 4.57 -4.12 14.47
N VAL A 182 5.16 -2.95 14.21
CA VAL A 182 6.31 -2.80 13.31
C VAL A 182 7.55 -3.38 13.98
N THR A 183 8.15 -4.38 13.34
CA THR A 183 9.38 -5.02 13.82
C THR A 183 10.62 -4.52 13.09
N GLU A 184 10.47 -4.06 11.85
CA GLU A 184 11.59 -3.61 11.03
C GLU A 184 11.13 -2.56 10.01
N LEU A 185 11.79 -1.42 9.96
CA LEU A 185 11.60 -0.41 8.91
C LEU A 185 12.64 -0.61 7.81
N LEU A 186 12.22 -1.04 6.63
CA LEU A 186 13.12 -1.35 5.50
C LEU A 186 13.42 -0.11 4.67
N GLN A 187 12.40 0.70 4.38
CA GLN A 187 12.56 1.86 3.51
C GLN A 187 11.68 3.03 3.94
N THR A 188 12.20 4.23 3.73
CA THR A 188 11.46 5.48 3.79
C THR A 188 11.70 6.24 2.49
N TYR A 189 10.63 6.66 1.82
CA TYR A 189 10.67 7.34 0.55
C TYR A 189 9.75 8.56 0.56
N SER A 190 10.11 9.57 -0.22
CA SER A 190 9.27 10.72 -0.54
C SER A 190 9.53 11.06 -1.99
N LEU A 191 8.47 11.32 -2.75
CA LEU A 191 8.56 11.77 -4.14
C LEU A 191 9.40 13.06 -4.25
N LEU A 192 9.38 13.91 -3.23
CA LEU A 192 10.12 15.17 -3.20
C LEU A 192 11.60 14.98 -2.88
N ASN A 193 12.05 13.78 -2.46
CA ASN A 193 13.48 13.51 -2.26
C ASN A 193 14.27 13.50 -3.58
N GLU A 194 13.59 13.38 -4.72
CA GLU A 194 14.23 13.49 -6.04
C GLU A 194 14.47 14.95 -6.47
N LEU A 195 13.95 15.92 -5.71
CA LEU A 195 14.12 17.35 -5.96
C LEU A 195 15.23 17.95 -5.09
N GLY A 196 16.10 18.77 -5.70
CA GLY A 196 17.07 19.59 -4.96
C GLY A 196 16.39 20.62 -4.03
N GLY A 197 17.09 21.05 -2.97
CA GLY A 197 16.52 21.75 -1.81
C GLY A 197 15.52 22.88 -2.09
N ILE A 198 15.84 23.82 -2.98
CA ILE A 198 14.94 24.94 -3.32
C ILE A 198 13.69 24.44 -4.06
N LYS A 199 13.84 23.49 -5.00
CA LYS A 199 12.72 22.89 -5.74
C LYS A 199 11.81 22.12 -4.79
N ARG A 200 12.39 21.38 -3.84
CA ARG A 200 11.65 20.69 -2.78
C ARG A 200 10.88 21.66 -1.90
N PHE A 201 11.50 22.76 -1.46
CA PHE A 201 10.83 23.77 -0.65
C PHE A 201 9.62 24.38 -1.37
N LEU A 202 9.78 24.78 -2.62
CA LEU A 202 8.69 25.34 -3.43
C LEU A 202 7.60 24.29 -3.72
N ALA A 203 7.98 23.06 -4.06
CA ALA A 203 7.04 21.98 -4.29
C ALA A 203 6.16 21.72 -3.06
N LYS A 204 6.76 21.71 -1.86
CA LYS A 204 6.00 21.57 -0.59
C LYS A 204 4.96 22.67 -0.41
N GLN A 205 5.27 23.92 -0.77
CA GLN A 205 4.31 25.02 -0.65
C GLN A 205 3.12 24.84 -1.61
N VAL A 206 3.36 24.30 -2.80
CA VAL A 206 2.31 24.07 -3.80
C VAL A 206 1.45 22.85 -3.49
N VAL A 207 2.09 21.75 -3.06
CA VAL A 207 1.40 20.48 -2.76
C VAL A 207 1.02 20.36 -1.29
N GLY A 208 1.03 21.47 -0.54
CA GLY A 208 0.63 21.57 0.86
C GLY A 208 1.38 20.64 1.84
N GLY A 209 2.65 20.34 1.56
CA GLY A 209 3.53 19.56 2.44
C GLY A 209 4.34 18.48 1.72
N GLU A 210 4.78 17.49 2.48
CA GLU A 210 5.48 16.32 1.95
C GLU A 210 4.73 15.05 2.34
N LEU A 211 4.58 14.10 1.41
CA LEU A 211 4.11 12.76 1.73
C LEU A 211 5.31 11.86 1.90
N VAL A 212 5.36 11.18 3.04
CA VAL A 212 6.39 10.20 3.35
C VAL A 212 5.75 8.82 3.31
N GLU A 213 6.31 7.96 2.48
CA GLU A 213 5.96 6.55 2.37
C GLU A 213 7.01 5.72 3.11
N MET A 214 6.55 4.76 3.89
CA MET A 214 7.39 3.86 4.69
C MET A 214 6.93 2.43 4.44
N ASN A 215 7.87 1.50 4.41
CA ASN A 215 7.54 0.08 4.35
C ASN A 215 8.52 -0.76 5.15
N GLY A 216 8.07 -1.95 5.50
CA GLY A 216 8.87 -2.87 6.29
C GLY A 216 8.11 -4.11 6.73
N ARG A 217 8.53 -4.68 7.86
CA ARG A 217 7.97 -5.90 8.43
C ARG A 217 7.15 -5.60 9.67
N VAL A 218 6.11 -6.40 9.86
CA VAL A 218 5.26 -6.38 11.06
C VAL A 218 5.08 -7.78 11.64
N ILE A 219 4.67 -7.83 12.91
CA ILE A 219 4.01 -8.98 13.50
C ILE A 219 2.55 -8.61 13.76
N ILE A 220 1.64 -9.46 13.31
CA ILE A 220 0.19 -9.36 13.55
C ILE A 220 -0.20 -10.37 14.63
N ASN A 221 -0.97 -9.92 15.63
CA ASN A 221 -1.45 -10.73 16.76
C ASN A 221 -0.33 -11.55 17.41
N ASN A 222 0.82 -10.90 17.62
CA ASN A 222 2.02 -11.42 18.30
C ASN A 222 2.71 -12.64 17.66
N SER A 223 2.24 -13.13 16.51
CA SER A 223 2.73 -14.40 15.95
C SER A 223 2.81 -14.44 14.43
N THR A 224 1.97 -13.68 13.72
CA THR A 224 1.88 -13.79 12.26
C THR A 224 2.81 -12.76 11.61
N PRO A 225 3.87 -13.17 10.90
CA PRO A 225 4.71 -12.22 10.18
C PRO A 225 3.96 -11.61 9.00
N GLY A 226 4.25 -10.34 8.75
CA GLY A 226 3.64 -9.60 7.66
C GLY A 226 4.51 -8.45 7.17
N TYR A 227 3.94 -7.69 6.26
CA TYR A 227 4.53 -6.49 5.68
C TYR A 227 3.58 -5.33 5.85
N PHE A 228 4.15 -4.14 6.07
CA PHE A 228 3.38 -2.92 6.05
C PHE A 228 3.89 -1.98 4.97
N TYR A 229 2.95 -1.17 4.48
CA TYR A 229 3.22 0.04 3.77
C TYR A 229 2.37 1.13 4.40
N TYR A 230 3.01 2.23 4.75
CA TYR A 230 2.45 3.32 5.52
C TYR A 230 2.73 4.62 4.80
N MET A 231 1.74 5.51 4.74
CA MET A 231 1.92 6.84 4.20
C MET A 231 1.36 7.87 5.18
N ALA A 232 2.13 8.93 5.39
CA ALA A 232 1.73 10.05 6.21
C ALA A 232 2.26 11.38 5.66
N PRO A 233 1.49 12.47 5.82
CA PRO A 233 2.01 13.82 5.63
C PRO A 233 3.12 14.16 6.63
N LYS A 234 4.05 15.00 6.20
CA LYS A 234 5.14 15.58 6.99
C LYS A 234 5.14 17.10 6.85
#